data_AF-A0A3S1CPV9-F1
#
_entry.id   AF-A0A3S1CPV9-F1
#
_cell.length_a   1.000
_cell.length_b   1.000
_cell.length_c   1.000
_cell.angle_alpha   90.00
_cell.angle_beta   90.00
_cell.angle_gamma   90.00
#
_symmetry.space_group_name_H-M   'P 1'
#
loop_
_entity.id
_entity.type
_entity.pdbx_description
1 polymer ?
#
loop_
_entity_poly.entity_id
_entity_poly.type
_entity_poly.pdbx_seq_one_letter_code
_entity_poly.pdbx_strand_id
1 'polypeptide(L)'
;DLVIDQGSDTFTVSYSASYVGPEGSRLDFRATIEGSADGQLVFDVSALPESDFETNRCGFCILHPIAGLAGSQVTVEHTDGSMVETKLPDLIDPWQPFKDLRAITHEVRPGVTAECRMEGDAFEMEDQRNWSDASYKTYVRPLALPWPYMLPAGEMLRQTISLRVSGDGKVPAAAATAEPIRVELGEAGPALPDIGVIIYPDEVETALANLPTLSALGPQQLMFHYDPTRGHGLDALQSYARLAAAYPVKT
;
A
#
# COMPACT_ATOMS: atom_id res chain seq x y z
N ASP A 1 6.17 20.89 13.36
CA ASP A 1 7.26 21.77 12.91
C ASP A 1 8.03 21.10 11.78
N LEU A 2 8.22 21.80 10.67
CA LEU A 2 9.01 21.35 9.51
C LEU A 2 10.31 22.14 9.47
N VAL A 3 11.44 21.45 9.39
CA VAL A 3 12.78 22.04 9.28
C VAL A 3 13.44 21.47 8.04
N ILE A 4 14.00 22.36 7.21
CA ILE A 4 14.75 22.00 6.01
C ILE A 4 16.12 22.65 6.12
N ASP A 5 17.17 21.84 6.04
CA ASP A 5 18.55 22.29 5.93
C ASP A 5 19.13 21.80 4.61
N GLN A 6 19.89 22.66 3.94
CA GLN A 6 20.43 22.39 2.61
C GLN A 6 21.87 22.87 2.53
N GLY A 7 22.79 21.93 2.30
CA GLY A 7 24.19 22.17 1.99
C GLY A 7 24.48 22.10 0.49
N SER A 8 25.76 22.12 0.13
CA SER A 8 26.22 21.95 -1.26
C SER A 8 25.94 20.56 -1.79
N ASP A 9 26.17 19.55 -0.96
CA ASP A 9 26.18 18.14 -1.34
C ASP A 9 25.23 17.29 -0.51
N THR A 10 24.48 17.92 0.40
CA THR A 10 23.54 17.22 1.30
C THR A 10 22.30 18.06 1.54
N PHE A 11 21.22 17.41 1.93
CA PHE A 11 20.06 18.07 2.53
C PHE A 11 19.46 17.20 3.62
N THR A 12 18.76 17.85 4.55
CA THR A 12 17.96 17.20 5.58
C THR A 12 16.60 17.86 5.66
N VAL A 13 15.54 17.06 5.64
CA VAL A 13 14.17 17.47 5.96
C VAL A 13 13.75 16.76 7.23
N SER A 14 13.27 17.47 8.24
CA SER A 14 12.74 16.83 9.45
C SER A 14 11.40 17.42 9.84
N TYR A 15 10.50 16.57 10.32
CA TYR A 15 9.20 16.99 10.81
C TYR A 15 8.65 16.03 11.86
N SER A 16 7.71 16.53 12.66
CA SER A 16 6.92 15.73 13.60
C SER A 16 5.45 15.81 13.24
N ALA A 17 4.74 14.70 13.45
CA ALA A 17 3.29 14.63 13.30
C ALA A 17 2.72 13.58 14.26
N SER A 18 1.39 13.56 14.35
CA SER A 18 0.64 12.74 15.30
C SER A 18 -0.56 12.10 14.60
N TYR A 19 -0.82 10.83 14.90
CA TYR A 19 -2.05 10.15 14.53
C TYR A 19 -2.95 10.02 15.75
N VAL A 20 -4.24 10.26 15.57
CA VAL A 20 -5.28 10.01 16.57
C VAL A 20 -6.08 8.81 16.10
N GLY A 21 -6.01 7.73 16.87
CA GLY A 21 -6.76 6.51 16.64
C GLY A 21 -8.15 6.55 17.29
N PRO A 22 -8.89 5.43 17.20
CA PRO A 22 -10.13 5.25 17.94
C PRO A 22 -9.94 5.51 19.43
N GLU A 23 -11.00 5.99 20.08
CA GLU A 23 -11.04 6.31 21.51
C GLU A 23 -10.01 7.36 21.98
N GLY A 24 -9.38 8.08 21.05
CA GLY A 24 -8.41 9.14 21.35
C GLY A 24 -6.99 8.65 21.62
N SER A 25 -6.69 7.37 21.33
CA SER A 25 -5.33 6.86 21.33
C SER A 25 -4.43 7.69 20.40
N ARG A 26 -3.15 7.86 20.77
CA ARG A 26 -2.24 8.77 20.06
C ARG A 26 -0.89 8.14 19.76
N LEU A 27 -0.45 8.30 18.52
CA LEU A 27 0.86 7.90 18.04
C LEU A 27 1.60 9.13 17.51
N ASP A 28 2.60 9.58 18.26
CA ASP A 28 3.48 10.66 17.84
C ASP A 28 4.68 10.10 17.09
N PHE A 29 5.12 10.78 16.03
CA PHE A 29 6.33 10.38 15.32
C PHE A 29 7.17 11.58 14.89
N ARG A 30 8.46 11.31 14.71
CA ARG A 30 9.42 12.20 14.08
C ARG A 30 10.02 11.51 12.87
N ALA A 31 10.03 12.21 11.75
CA ALA A 31 10.62 11.78 10.50
C ALA A 31 11.82 12.66 10.15
N THR A 32 12.85 12.03 9.58
CA THR A 32 14.01 12.69 8.97
C THR A 32 14.22 12.09 7.59
N ILE A 33 14.49 12.95 6.61
CA ILE A 33 14.83 12.57 5.23
C ILE A 33 16.17 13.22 4.94
N GLU A 34 17.18 12.41 4.64
CA GLU A 34 18.53 12.87 4.35
C GLU A 34 18.92 12.43 2.94
N GLY A 35 19.45 13.35 2.14
CA GLY A 35 20.00 13.01 0.84
C GLY A 35 21.40 13.57 0.67
N SER A 36 22.23 12.87 -0.10
CA SER A 36 23.61 13.25 -0.37
C SER A 36 24.00 13.05 -1.84
N ALA A 37 24.96 13.85 -2.30
CA ALA A 37 25.44 13.87 -3.68
C ALA A 37 26.15 12.57 -4.11
N ASP A 38 26.49 11.68 -3.17
CA ASP A 38 27.02 10.35 -3.44
C ASP A 38 25.93 9.31 -3.79
N GLY A 39 24.67 9.76 -3.95
CA GLY A 39 23.56 8.92 -4.40
C GLY A 39 22.78 8.25 -3.27
N GLN A 40 22.97 8.68 -2.02
CA GLN A 40 22.24 8.16 -0.88
C GLN A 40 20.99 9.00 -0.57
N LEU A 41 19.88 8.33 -0.24
CA LEU A 41 18.65 8.93 0.25
C LEU A 41 18.09 8.06 1.38
N VAL A 42 18.00 8.60 2.59
CA VAL A 42 17.60 7.89 3.80
C VAL A 42 16.33 8.51 4.37
N PHE A 43 15.32 7.67 4.61
CA PHE A 43 14.12 8.02 5.36
C PHE A 43 14.18 7.32 6.71
N ASP A 44 14.19 8.09 7.80
CA ASP A 44 14.22 7.57 9.17
C ASP A 44 13.00 8.07 9.92
N VAL A 45 12.22 7.16 10.52
CA VAL A 45 11.04 7.49 11.31
C VAL A 45 11.14 6.79 12.65
N SER A 46 10.92 7.56 13.72
CA SER A 46 10.71 7.02 15.07
C SER A 46 9.33 7.43 15.56
N ALA A 47 8.53 6.45 15.96
CA ALA A 47 7.17 6.62 16.47
C ALA A 47 7.08 6.11 17.92
N LEU A 48 6.36 6.84 18.76
CA LEU A 48 6.17 6.53 20.17
C LEU A 48 4.68 6.61 20.52
N PRO A 49 4.04 5.47 20.83
CA PRO A 49 2.67 5.46 21.31
C PRO A 49 2.60 6.09 22.72
N GLU A 50 1.72 7.07 22.93
CA GLU A 50 1.47 7.63 24.26
C GLU A 50 0.65 6.67 25.14
N SER A 51 -0.23 5.90 24.50
CA SER A 51 -1.02 4.81 25.05
C SER A 51 -0.88 3.59 24.13
N ASP A 52 -1.42 2.45 24.54
CA ASP A 52 -1.53 1.31 23.62
C ASP A 52 -2.30 1.77 22.36
N PHE A 53 -1.71 1.49 21.20
CA PHE A 53 -2.20 1.98 19.91
C PHE A 53 -2.49 0.82 18.96
N GLU A 54 -3.76 0.60 18.62
CA GLU A 54 -4.18 -0.44 17.70
C GLU A 54 -3.87 -0.03 16.25
N THR A 55 -3.27 -0.92 15.47
CA THR A 55 -3.01 -0.69 14.06
C THR A 55 -3.07 -1.98 13.25
N ASN A 56 -3.51 -1.87 11.98
CA ASN A 56 -3.34 -2.93 10.99
C ASN A 56 -1.92 -2.93 10.42
N ARG A 57 -1.29 -1.75 10.38
CA ARG A 57 0.03 -1.55 9.78
C ARG A 57 0.62 -0.21 10.24
N CYS A 58 1.82 -0.25 10.81
CA CYS A 58 2.58 0.95 11.15
C CYS A 58 3.99 0.85 10.57
N GLY A 59 4.26 1.63 9.52
CA GLY A 59 5.57 1.68 8.88
C GLY A 59 5.53 2.07 7.41
N PHE A 60 6.68 1.96 6.75
CA PHE A 60 6.82 2.35 5.35
C PHE A 60 6.13 1.39 4.37
N CYS A 61 5.59 1.97 3.30
CA CYS A 61 5.25 1.26 2.07
C CYS A 61 6.13 1.82 0.95
N ILE A 62 6.88 0.96 0.27
CA ILE A 62 7.75 1.33 -0.85
C ILE A 62 7.08 0.84 -2.13
N LEU A 63 6.88 1.75 -3.09
CA LEU A 63 6.28 1.43 -4.38
C LEU A 63 7.37 1.32 -5.45
N HIS A 64 7.38 0.18 -6.14
CA HIS A 64 8.27 -0.09 -7.27
C HIS A 64 7.45 -0.04 -8.56
N PRO A 65 7.82 0.76 -9.56
CA PRO A 65 7.03 0.91 -10.77
C PRO A 65 6.99 -0.40 -11.58
N ILE A 66 5.83 -0.73 -12.16
CA ILE A 66 5.74 -1.88 -13.09
C ILE A 66 6.50 -1.59 -14.39
N ALA A 67 6.37 -0.37 -14.91
CA ALA A 67 7.02 0.05 -16.14
C ALA A 67 8.55 0.01 -15.99
N GLY A 68 9.20 -0.86 -16.77
CA GLY A 68 10.65 -1.06 -16.74
C GLY A 68 11.13 -2.12 -15.76
N LEU A 69 10.31 -2.60 -14.82
CA LEU A 69 10.71 -3.61 -13.83
C LEU A 69 9.98 -4.96 -13.95
N ALA A 70 8.80 -5.02 -14.58
CA ALA A 70 8.14 -6.31 -14.77
C ALA A 70 9.02 -7.30 -15.53
N GLY A 71 9.22 -8.50 -14.97
CA GLY A 71 10.11 -9.52 -15.52
C GLY A 71 11.62 -9.23 -15.39
N SER A 72 12.02 -8.09 -14.82
CA SER A 72 13.43 -7.69 -14.73
C SER A 72 14.17 -8.50 -13.67
N GLN A 73 15.49 -8.64 -13.86
CA GLN A 73 16.38 -9.24 -12.87
C GLN A 73 16.50 -8.32 -11.65
N VAL A 74 16.46 -8.92 -10.46
CA VAL A 74 16.69 -8.26 -9.18
C VAL A 74 17.59 -9.14 -8.31
N THR A 75 18.28 -8.51 -7.37
CA THR A 75 18.95 -9.18 -6.27
C THR A 75 18.19 -8.87 -4.98
N VAL A 76 17.80 -9.92 -4.26
CA VAL A 76 17.07 -9.83 -2.99
C VAL A 76 18.00 -10.23 -1.86
N GLU A 77 18.16 -9.36 -0.87
CA GLU A 77 18.74 -9.69 0.44
C GLU A 77 17.60 -10.03 1.39
N HIS A 78 17.65 -11.20 2.01
CA HIS A 78 16.72 -11.58 3.06
C HIS A 78 17.21 -11.14 4.45
N THR A 79 16.31 -11.09 5.43
CA THR A 79 16.64 -10.67 6.80
C THR A 79 17.62 -11.59 7.52
N ASP A 80 17.82 -12.82 7.04
CA ASP A 80 18.85 -13.75 7.53
C ASP A 80 20.24 -13.51 6.89
N GLY A 81 20.34 -12.54 5.97
CA GLY A 81 21.54 -12.19 5.22
C GLY A 81 21.77 -13.03 3.97
N SER A 82 20.87 -13.97 3.63
CA SER A 82 20.96 -14.70 2.38
C SER A 82 20.64 -13.79 1.18
N MET A 83 21.34 -14.03 0.08
CA MET A 83 21.23 -13.26 -1.15
C MET A 83 20.74 -14.16 -2.28
N VAL A 84 19.73 -13.71 -3.02
CA VAL A 84 19.15 -14.45 -4.14
C VAL A 84 19.03 -13.56 -5.37
N GLU A 85 19.57 -14.02 -6.49
CA GLU A 85 19.28 -13.44 -7.81
C GLU A 85 17.98 -14.07 -8.34
N THR A 86 16.99 -13.22 -8.64
CA THR A 86 15.67 -13.65 -9.12
C THR A 86 15.04 -12.59 -10.03
N LYS A 87 13.78 -12.76 -10.41
CA LYS A 87 13.05 -11.80 -11.25
C LYS A 87 11.81 -11.31 -10.56
N LEU A 88 11.46 -10.04 -10.81
CA LEU A 88 10.13 -9.54 -10.50
C LEU A 88 9.08 -10.25 -11.39
N PRO A 89 7.86 -10.51 -10.88
CA PRO A 89 6.82 -11.18 -11.65
C PRO A 89 6.45 -10.42 -12.93
N ASP A 90 6.65 -11.03 -14.10
CA ASP A 90 6.21 -10.43 -15.36
C ASP A 90 4.67 -10.37 -15.42
N LEU A 91 4.03 -11.51 -15.16
CA LEU A 91 2.58 -11.61 -14.96
C LEU A 91 2.19 -11.35 -13.50
N ILE A 92 0.90 -11.07 -13.29
CA ILE A 92 0.35 -10.82 -11.95
C ILE A 92 0.57 -12.06 -11.08
N ASP A 93 1.29 -11.90 -9.97
CA ASP A 93 1.45 -12.94 -8.96
C ASP A 93 0.38 -12.73 -7.86
N PRO A 94 -0.53 -13.69 -7.62
CA PRO A 94 -1.57 -13.54 -6.61
C PRO A 94 -1.05 -13.69 -5.16
N TRP A 95 0.23 -14.02 -4.97
CA TRP A 95 0.85 -14.22 -3.65
C TRP A 95 1.85 -13.11 -3.30
N GLN A 96 2.64 -13.28 -2.24
CA GLN A 96 3.78 -12.42 -1.96
C GLN A 96 4.97 -12.84 -2.84
N PRO A 97 5.44 -12.04 -3.80
CA PRO A 97 6.57 -12.43 -4.65
C PRO A 97 7.84 -12.68 -3.85
N PHE A 98 8.10 -11.83 -2.84
CA PHE A 98 9.27 -11.92 -1.96
C PHE A 98 8.85 -11.72 -0.50
N LYS A 99 9.45 -12.50 0.39
CA LYS A 99 9.23 -12.45 1.84
C LYS A 99 10.55 -12.21 2.57
N ASP A 100 10.46 -11.82 3.83
CA ASP A 100 11.61 -11.61 4.71
C ASP A 100 12.67 -10.71 4.06
N LEU A 101 12.24 -9.63 3.39
CA LEU A 101 13.09 -8.70 2.65
C LEU A 101 13.87 -7.80 3.59
N ARG A 102 15.18 -7.70 3.36
CA ARG A 102 16.07 -6.68 3.91
C ARG A 102 16.47 -5.66 2.86
N ALA A 103 16.77 -6.09 1.64
CA ALA A 103 17.08 -5.20 0.53
C ALA A 103 16.63 -5.76 -0.81
N ILE A 104 16.32 -4.88 -1.75
CA ILE A 104 16.11 -5.22 -3.16
C ILE A 104 16.95 -4.29 -4.03
N THR A 105 17.72 -4.89 -4.92
CA THR A 105 18.61 -4.18 -5.84
C THR A 105 18.20 -4.49 -7.27
N HIS A 106 18.01 -3.44 -8.08
CA HIS A 106 17.64 -3.57 -9.47
C HIS A 106 18.29 -2.47 -10.32
N GLU A 107 18.36 -2.70 -11.62
CA GLU A 107 18.78 -1.68 -12.57
C GLU A 107 17.61 -0.71 -12.82
N VAL A 108 17.86 0.60 -12.74
CA VAL A 108 16.86 1.63 -13.08
C VAL A 108 16.99 2.08 -14.54
N ARG A 109 18.20 1.95 -15.09
CA ARG A 109 18.55 2.15 -16.49
C ARG A 109 19.96 1.56 -16.73
N PRO A 110 20.38 1.31 -17.99
CA PRO A 110 21.69 0.77 -18.31
C PRO A 110 22.84 1.44 -17.53
N GLY A 111 23.54 0.67 -16.69
CA GLY A 111 24.69 1.08 -15.90
C GLY A 111 24.38 1.88 -14.63
N VAL A 112 23.12 1.99 -14.22
CA VAL A 112 22.70 2.62 -12.96
C VAL A 112 21.81 1.67 -12.18
N THR A 113 22.23 1.36 -10.95
CA THR A 113 21.49 0.51 -10.03
C THR A 113 20.88 1.32 -8.90
N ALA A 114 19.75 0.84 -8.40
CA ALA A 114 19.14 1.28 -7.16
C ALA A 114 19.08 0.09 -6.21
N GLU A 115 19.66 0.24 -5.03
CA GLU A 115 19.46 -0.64 -3.89
C GLU A 115 18.54 0.07 -2.89
N CYS A 116 17.40 -0.55 -2.59
CA CYS A 116 16.53 -0.12 -1.50
C CYS A 116 16.73 -1.08 -0.34
N ARG A 117 17.24 -0.59 0.79
CA ARG A 117 17.38 -1.31 2.05
C ARG A 117 16.31 -0.86 3.03
N MET A 118 15.68 -1.81 3.70
CA MET A 118 14.57 -1.59 4.62
C MET A 118 14.93 -2.13 5.99
N GLU A 119 14.85 -1.33 7.05
CA GLU A 119 15.27 -1.67 8.41
C GLU A 119 14.20 -1.31 9.45
N GLY A 120 14.23 -2.01 10.58
CA GLY A 120 13.27 -1.87 11.69
C GLY A 120 12.24 -3.00 11.80
N ASP A 121 12.07 -3.81 10.75
CA ASP A 121 11.27 -5.04 10.75
C ASP A 121 11.65 -5.92 9.53
N ALA A 122 10.95 -7.04 9.35
CA ALA A 122 10.90 -7.81 8.10
C ALA A 122 9.86 -7.22 7.15
N PHE A 123 10.23 -7.07 5.88
CA PHE A 123 9.34 -6.58 4.83
C PHE A 123 8.93 -7.72 3.90
N GLU A 124 7.80 -7.57 3.22
CA GLU A 124 7.35 -8.48 2.17
C GLU A 124 6.87 -7.67 0.96
N MET A 125 6.87 -8.29 -0.21
CA MET A 125 6.37 -7.71 -1.44
C MET A 125 4.97 -8.22 -1.75
N GLU A 126 4.15 -7.37 -2.33
CA GLU A 126 2.86 -7.67 -2.93
C GLU A 126 2.86 -7.15 -4.37
N ASP A 127 2.29 -7.94 -5.28
CA ASP A 127 2.00 -7.49 -6.63
C ASP A 127 0.67 -6.73 -6.64
N GLN A 128 0.78 -5.41 -6.61
CA GLN A 128 -0.35 -4.53 -6.37
C GLN A 128 -1.32 -4.47 -7.57
N ARG A 129 -0.96 -5.08 -8.70
CA ARG A 129 -1.83 -5.26 -9.87
C ARG A 129 -3.06 -6.13 -9.55
N ASN A 130 -3.02 -6.97 -8.52
CA ASN A 130 -4.22 -7.68 -8.04
C ASN A 130 -5.30 -6.70 -7.50
N TRP A 131 -4.91 -5.50 -7.10
CA TRP A 131 -5.79 -4.43 -6.62
C TRP A 131 -5.90 -3.26 -7.62
N SER A 132 -5.53 -3.51 -8.89
CA SER A 132 -5.53 -2.52 -9.97
C SER A 132 -4.52 -1.36 -9.83
N ASP A 133 -3.55 -1.49 -8.92
CA ASP A 133 -2.45 -0.53 -8.79
C ASP A 133 -1.30 -0.87 -9.76
N ALA A 134 -0.64 0.15 -10.31
CA ALA A 134 0.45 0.00 -11.28
C ALA A 134 1.85 -0.09 -10.64
N SER A 135 1.97 -0.82 -9.53
CA SER A 135 3.22 -1.00 -8.78
C SER A 135 3.36 -2.40 -8.17
N TYR A 136 4.58 -2.78 -7.84
CA TYR A 136 4.82 -3.70 -6.72
C TYR A 136 4.90 -2.86 -5.44
N LYS A 137 4.43 -3.39 -4.32
CA LYS A 137 4.53 -2.74 -3.01
C LYS A 137 5.35 -3.60 -2.08
N THR A 138 6.41 -3.04 -1.50
CA THR A 138 7.07 -3.63 -0.35
C THR A 138 6.53 -2.98 0.93
N TYR A 139 6.14 -3.78 1.90
CA TYR A 139 5.48 -3.33 3.12
C TYR A 139 5.96 -4.10 4.35
N VAL A 140 5.71 -3.51 5.51
CA VAL A 140 5.85 -4.10 6.85
C VAL A 140 4.47 -4.25 7.48
N ARG A 141 4.18 -5.19 8.37
CA ARG A 141 4.92 -6.40 8.74
C ARG A 141 4.36 -7.61 7.98
N PRO A 142 5.00 -8.80 8.05
CA PRO A 142 4.55 -9.98 7.30
C PRO A 142 3.06 -10.28 7.48
N LEU A 143 2.38 -10.62 6.37
CA LEU A 143 0.92 -10.88 6.37
C LEU A 143 0.52 -12.09 7.22
N ALA A 144 1.46 -12.99 7.51
CA ALA A 144 1.23 -14.17 8.35
C ALA A 144 1.10 -13.85 9.85
N LEU A 145 1.50 -12.65 10.29
CA LEU A 145 1.36 -12.24 11.69
C LEU A 145 -0.07 -11.76 12.00
N PRO A 146 -0.56 -11.88 13.25
CA PRO A 146 -1.90 -11.43 13.61
C PRO A 146 -2.15 -9.95 13.28
N TRP A 147 -3.37 -9.59 12.90
CA TRP A 147 -3.79 -8.19 12.73
C TRP A 147 -5.31 -8.06 13.03
N PRO A 148 -5.77 -6.93 13.60
CA PRO A 148 -4.96 -5.79 14.07
C PRO A 148 -4.04 -6.18 15.24
N TYR A 149 -3.08 -5.32 15.56
CA TYR A 149 -2.15 -5.53 16.66
C TYR A 149 -1.92 -4.25 17.46
N MET A 150 -1.46 -4.39 18.70
CA MET A 150 -1.17 -3.27 19.57
C MET A 150 0.31 -2.88 19.51
N LEU A 151 0.57 -1.58 19.37
CA LEU A 151 1.85 -0.97 19.73
C LEU A 151 1.79 -0.61 21.22
N PRO A 152 2.66 -1.15 22.07
CA PRO A 152 2.62 -0.87 23.51
C PRO A 152 2.94 0.59 23.83
N ALA A 153 2.26 1.16 24.82
CA ALA A 153 2.55 2.49 25.33
C ALA A 153 4.04 2.63 25.74
N GLY A 154 4.69 3.69 25.28
CA GLY A 154 6.08 3.99 25.66
C GLY A 154 7.15 3.15 24.95
N GLU A 155 6.78 2.21 24.08
CA GLU A 155 7.73 1.45 23.26
C GLU A 155 7.97 2.15 21.91
N MET A 156 9.20 2.61 21.69
CA MET A 156 9.57 3.30 20.46
C MET A 156 9.74 2.31 19.30
N LEU A 157 9.00 2.54 18.22
CA LEU A 157 9.21 1.90 16.93
C LEU A 157 10.12 2.78 16.08
N ARG A 158 11.16 2.20 15.48
CA ARG A 158 12.01 2.92 14.51
C ARG A 158 12.13 2.12 13.22
N GLN A 159 11.98 2.81 12.09
CA GLN A 159 12.22 2.25 10.76
C GLN A 159 13.10 3.18 9.93
N THR A 160 13.96 2.57 9.13
CA THR A 160 14.89 3.28 8.27
C THR A 160 14.84 2.67 6.88
N ILE A 161 14.56 3.48 5.85
CA ILE A 161 14.63 3.08 4.44
C ILE A 161 15.80 3.82 3.81
N SER A 162 16.80 3.09 3.34
CA SER A 162 17.98 3.64 2.68
C SER A 162 17.97 3.26 1.21
N LEU A 163 17.84 4.26 0.33
CA LEU A 163 18.01 4.11 -1.10
C LEU A 163 19.44 4.51 -1.47
N ARG A 164 20.15 3.63 -2.16
CA ARG A 164 21.47 3.89 -2.73
C ARG A 164 21.40 3.77 -4.24
N VAL A 165 21.62 4.88 -4.93
CA VAL A 165 21.77 4.92 -6.38
C VAL A 165 23.25 4.91 -6.71
N SER A 166 23.69 3.95 -7.52
CA SER A 166 25.10 3.82 -7.91
C SER A 166 25.22 3.65 -9.42
N GLY A 167 26.31 4.16 -10.00
CA GLY A 167 26.61 3.99 -11.41
C GLY A 167 27.17 5.25 -12.06
N ASP A 168 27.96 5.03 -13.12
CA ASP A 168 28.51 6.08 -13.95
C ASP A 168 27.38 6.58 -14.87
N GLY A 169 26.61 7.57 -14.43
CA GLY A 169 25.50 8.17 -15.19
C GLY A 169 25.87 8.86 -16.52
N LYS A 170 26.96 8.43 -17.16
CA LYS A 170 27.50 8.88 -18.46
C LYS A 170 26.52 8.75 -19.62
N VAL A 171 25.44 7.99 -19.44
CA VAL A 171 24.29 8.05 -20.36
C VAL A 171 23.42 9.23 -19.91
N PRO A 172 23.28 10.28 -20.74
CA PRO A 172 22.36 11.37 -20.45
C PRO A 172 20.99 10.78 -20.12
N ALA A 173 20.32 11.30 -19.08
CA ALA A 173 18.89 11.03 -18.96
C ALA A 173 18.27 11.48 -20.28
N ALA A 174 17.79 10.53 -21.09
CA ALA A 174 16.98 10.90 -22.23
C ALA A 174 15.76 11.58 -21.61
N ALA A 175 15.70 12.91 -21.70
CA ALA A 175 14.45 13.60 -21.51
C ALA A 175 13.56 13.05 -22.60
N ALA A 176 12.75 12.04 -22.27
CA ALA A 176 11.67 11.63 -23.12
C ALA A 176 10.86 12.91 -23.31
N THR A 177 10.95 13.49 -24.51
CA THR A 177 9.99 14.49 -24.95
C THR A 177 8.66 13.76 -24.90
N ALA A 178 7.96 13.87 -23.79
CA ALA A 178 6.64 13.29 -23.64
C ALA A 178 5.77 14.02 -24.66
N GLU A 179 5.57 13.39 -25.81
CA GLU A 179 4.51 13.82 -26.71
C GLU A 179 3.20 13.79 -25.91
N PRO A 180 2.26 14.72 -26.17
CA PRO A 180 0.98 14.71 -25.49
C PRO A 180 0.32 13.34 -25.62
N ILE A 181 0.05 12.69 -24.47
CA ILE A 181 -0.69 11.43 -24.47
C ILE A 181 -2.10 11.74 -24.95
N ARG A 182 -2.45 11.26 -26.16
CA ARG A 182 -3.81 11.34 -26.68
C ARG A 182 -4.57 10.11 -26.21
N VAL A 183 -5.56 10.32 -25.34
CA VAL A 183 -6.50 9.29 -24.92
C VAL A 183 -7.72 9.37 -25.84
N GLU A 184 -8.02 8.27 -26.52
CA GLU A 184 -9.22 8.12 -27.34
C GLU A 184 -10.01 6.92 -26.83
N LEU A 185 -11.34 6.99 -26.93
CA LEU A 185 -12.17 5.82 -26.69
C LEU A 185 -11.89 4.81 -27.81
N GLY A 186 -11.44 3.61 -27.44
CA GLY A 186 -11.34 2.49 -28.35
C GLY A 186 -12.71 1.93 -28.72
N GLU A 187 -12.71 0.84 -29.50
CA GLU A 187 -13.91 0.04 -29.70
C GLU A 187 -14.44 -0.47 -28.35
N ALA A 188 -15.77 -0.57 -28.22
CA ALA A 188 -16.38 -1.11 -27.02
C ALA A 188 -15.89 -2.54 -26.78
N GLY A 189 -15.27 -2.78 -25.63
CA GLY A 189 -14.84 -4.10 -25.20
C GLY A 189 -16.01 -4.99 -24.77
N PRO A 190 -15.71 -6.21 -24.27
CA PRO A 190 -16.70 -7.08 -23.64
C PRO A 190 -17.43 -6.36 -22.49
N ALA A 191 -18.64 -6.84 -22.18
CA ALA A 191 -19.35 -6.38 -20.99
C ALA A 191 -18.48 -6.55 -19.74
N LEU A 192 -18.42 -5.52 -18.90
CA LEU A 192 -17.79 -5.61 -17.59
C LEU A 192 -18.55 -6.62 -16.72
N PRO A 193 -17.88 -7.26 -15.74
CA PRO A 193 -18.57 -8.10 -14.78
C PRO A 193 -19.60 -7.30 -13.99
N ASP A 194 -20.63 -8.01 -13.52
CA ASP A 194 -21.62 -7.47 -12.58
C ASP A 194 -20.94 -6.80 -11.39
N ILE A 195 -21.41 -5.60 -11.03
CA ILE A 195 -20.92 -4.86 -9.87
C ILE A 195 -21.91 -5.05 -8.72
N GLY A 196 -21.38 -5.42 -7.56
CA GLY A 196 -22.14 -5.60 -6.33
C GLY A 196 -21.88 -4.51 -5.30
N VAL A 197 -22.85 -4.29 -4.41
CA VAL A 197 -22.68 -3.48 -3.19
C VAL A 197 -22.84 -4.39 -1.98
N ILE A 198 -21.89 -4.31 -1.04
CA ILE A 198 -22.01 -4.97 0.26
C ILE A 198 -22.83 -4.10 1.23
N ILE A 199 -23.74 -4.73 1.97
CA ILE A 199 -24.59 -4.07 2.98
C ILE A 199 -24.47 -4.85 4.29
N TYR A 200 -24.12 -4.16 5.37
CA TYR A 200 -24.09 -4.68 6.74
C TYR A 200 -25.47 -4.50 7.41
N PRO A 201 -25.80 -5.23 8.50
CA PRO A 201 -27.15 -5.19 9.07
C PRO A 201 -27.57 -3.80 9.57
N ASP A 202 -26.62 -3.05 10.11
CA ASP A 202 -26.78 -1.68 10.62
C ASP A 202 -26.91 -0.63 9.51
N GLU A 203 -26.58 -0.98 8.27
CA GLU A 203 -26.69 -0.09 7.11
C GLU A 203 -28.03 -0.25 6.35
N VAL A 204 -28.81 -1.29 6.67
CA VAL A 204 -30.03 -1.63 5.90
C VAL A 204 -31.06 -0.50 5.91
N GLU A 205 -31.32 0.12 7.06
CA GLU A 205 -32.29 1.21 7.14
C GLU A 205 -31.80 2.45 6.39
N THR A 206 -30.50 2.72 6.39
CA THR A 206 -29.88 3.77 5.59
C THR A 206 -30.03 3.49 4.10
N ALA A 207 -29.79 2.24 3.66
CA ALA A 207 -29.96 1.83 2.28
C ALA A 207 -31.42 1.93 1.81
N LEU A 208 -32.38 1.50 2.64
CA LEU A 208 -33.82 1.63 2.40
C LEU A 208 -34.24 3.11 2.28
N ALA A 209 -33.71 3.98 3.14
CA ALA A 209 -33.96 5.42 3.05
C ALA A 209 -33.37 6.07 1.78
N ASN A 210 -32.38 5.43 1.15
CA ASN A 210 -31.64 5.94 -0.01
C ASN A 210 -31.79 5.07 -1.27
N LEU A 211 -32.93 4.38 -1.43
CA LEU A 211 -33.23 3.56 -2.61
C LEU A 211 -33.05 4.29 -3.96
N PRO A 212 -33.39 5.60 -4.12
CA PRO A 212 -33.12 6.31 -5.36
C PRO A 212 -31.63 6.34 -5.72
N THR A 213 -30.75 6.52 -4.73
CA THR A 213 -29.29 6.50 -4.92
C THR A 213 -28.81 5.10 -5.29
N LEU A 214 -29.31 4.07 -4.58
CA LEU A 214 -28.97 2.68 -4.90
C LEU A 214 -29.43 2.30 -6.32
N SER A 215 -30.59 2.79 -6.76
CA SER A 215 -31.11 2.57 -8.12
C SER A 215 -30.32 3.32 -9.18
N ALA A 216 -29.85 4.54 -8.88
CA ALA A 216 -29.01 5.31 -9.78
C ALA A 216 -27.61 4.70 -9.94
N LEU A 217 -27.05 4.14 -8.86
CA LEU A 217 -25.82 3.35 -8.90
C LEU A 217 -26.02 2.07 -9.72
N GLY A 218 -27.21 1.48 -9.62
CA GLY A 218 -27.63 0.33 -10.41
C GLY A 218 -26.75 -0.91 -10.24
N PRO A 219 -26.38 -1.34 -9.02
CA PRO A 219 -25.64 -2.59 -8.86
C PRO A 219 -26.49 -3.79 -9.29
N GLN A 220 -25.85 -4.75 -9.95
CA GLN A 220 -26.43 -6.01 -10.40
C GLN A 220 -26.53 -7.03 -9.25
N GLN A 221 -25.85 -6.76 -8.13
CA GLN A 221 -25.81 -7.65 -6.97
C GLN A 221 -25.89 -6.86 -5.65
N LEU A 222 -26.62 -7.41 -4.67
CA LEU A 222 -26.53 -6.99 -3.27
C LEU A 222 -25.90 -8.13 -2.48
N MET A 223 -24.81 -7.84 -1.78
CA MET A 223 -24.12 -8.80 -0.91
C MET A 223 -24.41 -8.45 0.55
N PHE A 224 -25.05 -9.37 1.27
CA PHE A 224 -25.44 -9.14 2.66
C PHE A 224 -24.45 -9.79 3.62
N HIS A 225 -23.81 -8.98 4.46
CA HIS A 225 -22.85 -9.50 5.41
C HIS A 225 -23.55 -10.13 6.62
N TYR A 226 -23.26 -11.40 6.90
CA TYR A 226 -23.86 -12.12 8.02
C TYR A 226 -22.77 -12.78 8.87
N ASP A 227 -22.74 -12.46 10.15
CA ASP A 227 -21.77 -12.96 11.12
C ASP A 227 -22.48 -13.25 12.46
N PRO A 228 -22.80 -14.53 12.75
CA PRO A 228 -23.40 -14.93 14.02
C PRO A 228 -22.56 -14.56 15.24
N THR A 229 -21.24 -14.48 15.10
CA THR A 229 -20.33 -14.16 16.22
C THR A 229 -20.45 -12.70 16.65
N ARG A 230 -20.94 -11.84 15.75
CA ARG A 230 -21.29 -10.44 16.01
C ARG A 230 -22.75 -10.24 16.40
N GLY A 231 -23.49 -11.33 16.67
CA GLY A 231 -24.90 -11.28 17.05
C GLY A 231 -25.87 -11.08 15.90
N HIS A 232 -25.43 -11.23 14.64
CA HIS A 232 -26.34 -11.18 13.49
C HIS A 232 -27.24 -12.42 13.56
N GLY A 233 -28.55 -12.20 13.71
CA GLY A 233 -29.55 -13.26 13.84
C GLY A 233 -30.68 -13.12 12.82
N LEU A 234 -31.86 -13.63 13.18
CA LEU A 234 -33.04 -13.61 12.32
C LEU A 234 -33.43 -12.19 11.89
N ASP A 235 -33.31 -11.21 12.78
CA ASP A 235 -33.68 -9.82 12.50
C ASP A 235 -32.83 -9.21 11.37
N ALA A 236 -31.54 -9.56 11.30
CA ALA A 236 -30.65 -9.15 10.20
C ALA A 236 -31.09 -9.79 8.88
N LEU A 237 -31.43 -11.08 8.89
CA LEU A 237 -31.94 -11.76 7.68
C LEU A 237 -33.27 -11.16 7.21
N GLN A 238 -34.15 -10.79 8.14
CA GLN A 238 -35.42 -10.14 7.83
C GLN A 238 -35.23 -8.72 7.28
N SER A 239 -34.28 -7.94 7.81
CA SER A 239 -33.97 -6.61 7.27
C SER A 239 -33.40 -6.71 5.85
N TYR A 240 -32.50 -7.67 5.59
CA TYR A 240 -32.01 -7.95 4.25
C TYR A 240 -33.10 -8.37 3.27
N ALA A 241 -34.05 -9.22 3.70
CA ALA A 241 -35.19 -9.60 2.87
C ALA A 241 -36.05 -8.38 2.50
N ARG A 242 -36.25 -7.43 3.42
CA ARG A 242 -36.95 -6.17 3.13
C ARG A 242 -36.22 -5.33 2.08
N LEU A 243 -34.90 -5.18 2.21
CA LEU A 243 -34.09 -4.43 1.25
C LEU A 243 -34.08 -5.10 -0.13
N ALA A 244 -33.90 -6.42 -0.19
CA ALA A 244 -33.93 -7.17 -1.45
C ALA A 244 -35.30 -7.09 -2.15
N ALA A 245 -36.39 -7.04 -1.39
CA ALA A 245 -37.73 -6.83 -1.95
C ALA A 245 -37.94 -5.40 -2.46
N ALA A 246 -37.37 -4.40 -1.78
CA ALA A 246 -37.45 -3.01 -2.17
C ALA A 246 -36.52 -2.65 -3.35
N TYR A 247 -35.41 -3.36 -3.50
CA TYR A 247 -34.46 -3.25 -4.61
C TYR A 247 -34.22 -4.63 -5.26
N PRO A 248 -35.11 -5.07 -6.16
CA PRO A 248 -34.88 -6.28 -6.94
C PRO A 248 -33.78 -6.00 -7.97
N VAL A 249 -32.60 -6.58 -7.73
CA VAL A 249 -31.45 -6.50 -8.65
C VAL A 249 -31.81 -7.01 -10.05
N LYS A 250 -31.21 -6.41 -11.07
CA LYS A 250 -31.31 -6.84 -12.47
C LYS A 250 -29.91 -7.10 -13.00
N THR A 251 -29.71 -8.29 -13.54
CA THR A 251 -28.55 -8.70 -14.35
C THR A 251 -28.82 -8.39 -15.81
#